data_AF-A0A8G2CJV1-F1
#
_entry.id   AF-A0A8G2CJV1-F1
#
_cell.length_a   1.000
_cell.length_b   1.000
_cell.length_c   1.000
_cell.angle_alpha   90.00
_cell.angle_beta   90.00
_cell.angle_gamma   90.00
#
_symmetry.space_group_name_H-M   'P 1'
#
loop_
_entity.id
_entity.type
_entity.pdbx_description
1 polymer ?
#
loop_
_entity_poly.entity_id
_entity_poly.type
_entity_poly.pdbx_seq_one_letter_code
_entity_poly.pdbx_strand_id
1 'polypeptide(L)'
;MHDLKAIRENSADFDASLARRGLDDRKAIVDEILSKDAELRGNVRAFQELESQRNANAKQIGNAKRSGADVTLLQKEADEIKRAFESQGYDCHLLQEGLNDLIQGLPNILDPEVPDGADETANVEQSRFGLIRNFEAPPKQHFELGEALGLMDFATAGKIAGSRFTILRGDLARLERALGQFMLDLHTTEHGYTEIAPPLMVNQEAMFGTGQLPKFEADLFKTTDGRYLIPTAEVPLTNIVAGEILDLAKLPLRFTALTPSFRSEAGSAGRDTRGMLRQHQFWKVEMVSITTPETSADEHERMTRCAETVLERLDLPYRRMLLCAGDTGFAAAKTYDLEVWLPGQGMYREISSCSNCHAFQARRMNARYRPAQSGPKPAKPEFAHTLNGSGVAVGRALIAVLENYQNTDGSITIPEALRSYMGGKSRIGSGAV
;
A
#
# COMPACT_ATOMS: atom_id res chain seq x y z
N MET A 1 1.94 -11.58 -0.15
CA MET A 1 2.31 -12.87 0.47
C MET A 1 2.85 -13.77 -0.62
N HIS A 2 3.85 -14.58 -0.32
CA HIS A 2 4.55 -15.41 -1.30
C HIS A 2 3.88 -16.76 -1.53
N ASP A 3 4.13 -17.35 -2.70
CA ASP A 3 3.65 -18.69 -3.04
C ASP A 3 4.64 -19.75 -2.54
N LEU A 4 4.22 -20.58 -1.58
CA LEU A 4 5.04 -21.65 -1.03
C LEU A 4 5.58 -22.61 -2.09
N LYS A 5 4.78 -22.88 -3.13
CA LYS A 5 5.23 -23.73 -4.23
C LYS A 5 6.36 -23.05 -5.01
N ALA A 6 6.23 -21.76 -5.28
CA ALA A 6 7.26 -21.01 -5.99
C ALA A 6 8.56 -20.91 -5.19
N ILE A 7 8.49 -20.70 -3.87
CA ILE A 7 9.66 -20.69 -2.98
C ILE A 7 10.37 -22.04 -3.04
N ARG A 8 9.63 -23.15 -2.98
CA ARG A 8 10.20 -24.50 -3.03
C ARG A 8 10.86 -24.82 -4.37
N GLU A 9 10.24 -24.41 -5.47
CA GLU A 9 10.75 -24.70 -6.82
C GLU A 9 11.93 -23.80 -7.21
N ASN A 10 12.02 -22.58 -6.66
CA ASN A 10 13.03 -21.57 -7.02
C ASN A 10 13.66 -20.91 -5.78
N SER A 11 14.07 -21.71 -4.78
CA SER A 11 14.54 -21.19 -3.49
C SER A 11 15.79 -20.32 -3.59
N ALA A 12 16.70 -20.62 -4.52
CA ALA A 12 17.91 -19.83 -4.76
C ALA A 12 17.58 -18.42 -5.29
N ASP A 13 16.62 -18.30 -6.20
CA ASP A 13 16.18 -17.01 -6.74
C ASP A 13 15.42 -16.21 -5.68
N PHE A 14 14.64 -16.89 -4.84
CA PHE A 14 13.96 -16.26 -3.71
C PHE A 14 14.96 -15.72 -2.69
N ASP A 15 16.00 -16.49 -2.32
CA ASP A 15 17.10 -16.02 -1.48
C ASP A 15 17.79 -14.80 -2.09
N ALA A 16 18.16 -14.86 -3.38
CA ALA A 16 18.80 -13.75 -4.07
C ALA A 16 17.91 -12.50 -4.06
N SER A 17 16.60 -12.64 -4.27
CA SER A 17 15.65 -11.51 -4.21
C SER A 17 15.59 -10.88 -2.82
N LEU A 18 15.55 -11.68 -1.76
CA LEU A 18 15.58 -11.18 -0.38
C LEU A 18 16.91 -10.50 -0.04
N ALA A 19 18.02 -10.93 -0.64
CA ALA A 19 19.32 -10.28 -0.50
C ALA A 19 19.29 -8.83 -0.99
N ARG A 20 18.67 -8.61 -2.16
CA ARG A 20 18.49 -7.26 -2.73
C ARG A 20 17.67 -6.36 -1.81
N ARG A 21 16.78 -6.94 -1.00
CA ARG A 21 15.95 -6.23 0.00
C ARG A 21 16.68 -5.97 1.32
N GLY A 22 17.98 -6.30 1.43
CA GLY A 22 18.78 -6.08 2.63
C GLY A 22 18.45 -7.01 3.80
N LEU A 23 17.90 -8.21 3.54
CA LEU A 23 17.68 -9.20 4.60
C LEU A 23 18.96 -10.04 4.82
N ASP A 24 19.66 -9.75 5.91
CA ASP A 24 20.91 -10.43 6.28
C ASP A 24 20.69 -11.93 6.60
N ASP A 25 19.66 -12.24 7.40
CA ASP A 25 19.33 -13.62 7.84
C ASP A 25 18.49 -14.41 6.82
N ARG A 26 18.36 -13.92 5.58
CA ARG A 26 17.50 -14.50 4.53
C ARG A 26 17.72 -16.00 4.32
N LYS A 27 18.97 -16.48 4.40
CA LYS A 27 19.26 -17.89 4.14
C LYS A 27 18.67 -18.79 5.22
N ALA A 28 18.82 -18.39 6.48
CA ALA A 28 18.23 -19.10 7.61
C ALA A 28 16.69 -19.09 7.51
N ILE A 29 16.11 -17.96 7.11
CA ILE A 29 14.66 -17.82 6.88
C ILE A 29 14.18 -18.77 5.77
N VAL A 30 14.86 -18.80 4.62
CA VAL A 30 14.49 -19.67 3.49
C VAL A 30 14.62 -21.14 3.88
N ASP A 31 15.72 -21.52 4.55
CA ASP A 31 15.92 -22.89 5.03
C ASP A 31 14.83 -23.31 6.04
N GLU A 32 14.44 -22.41 6.94
CA GLU A 32 13.36 -22.65 7.91
C GLU A 32 12.00 -22.83 7.21
N ILE A 33 11.68 -21.98 6.23
CA ILE A 33 10.45 -22.10 5.42
C ILE A 33 10.40 -23.46 4.72
N LEU A 34 11.50 -23.87 4.08
CA LEU A 34 11.57 -25.16 3.36
C LEU A 34 11.45 -26.34 4.32
N SER A 35 12.06 -26.25 5.50
CA SER A 35 11.96 -27.27 6.55
C SER A 35 10.52 -27.43 7.05
N LYS A 36 9.88 -26.33 7.46
CA LYS A 36 8.49 -26.31 7.93
C LYS A 36 7.50 -26.73 6.85
N ASP A 37 7.71 -26.34 5.59
CA ASP A 37 6.89 -26.83 4.47
C ASP A 37 7.03 -28.35 4.27
N ALA A 38 8.24 -28.89 4.40
CA ALA A 38 8.47 -30.34 4.29
C ALA A 38 7.79 -31.11 5.42
N GLU A 39 7.89 -30.61 6.65
CA GLU A 39 7.22 -31.15 7.83
C GLU A 39 5.69 -31.10 7.68
N LEU A 40 5.14 -29.94 7.28
CA LEU A 40 3.71 -29.77 7.04
C LEU A 40 3.20 -30.76 5.98
N ARG A 41 3.89 -30.93 4.86
CA ARG A 41 3.51 -31.92 3.83
C ARG A 41 3.59 -33.37 4.32
N GLY A 42 4.52 -33.67 5.21
CA GLY A 42 4.58 -34.97 5.91
C GLY A 42 3.32 -35.19 6.73
N ASN A 43 2.99 -34.22 7.59
CA ASN A 43 1.83 -34.25 8.47
C ASN A 43 0.49 -34.28 7.71
N VAL A 44 0.37 -33.53 6.61
CA VAL A 44 -0.82 -33.57 5.74
C VAL A 44 -1.02 -34.95 5.09
N ARG A 45 0.07 -35.62 4.68
CA ARG A 45 -0.02 -36.99 4.16
C ARG A 45 -0.48 -37.98 5.24
N ALA A 46 0.12 -37.91 6.43
CA ALA A 46 -0.29 -38.73 7.58
C ALA A 46 -1.75 -38.49 7.96
N PHE A 47 -2.20 -37.22 7.92
CA PHE A 47 -3.59 -36.84 8.15
C PHE A 47 -4.56 -37.48 7.13
N GLN A 48 -4.21 -37.45 5.85
CA GLN A 48 -5.00 -38.08 4.77
C GLN A 48 -5.04 -39.62 4.91
N GLU A 49 -3.94 -40.24 5.35
CA GLU A 49 -3.88 -41.67 5.64
C GLU A 49 -4.79 -42.04 6.81
N LEU A 50 -4.76 -41.27 7.90
CA LEU A 50 -5.67 -41.44 9.05
C LEU A 50 -7.13 -41.22 8.66
N GLU A 51 -7.42 -40.25 7.78
CA GLU A 51 -8.77 -40.04 7.24
C GLU A 51 -9.28 -41.28 6.48
N SER A 52 -8.43 -41.83 5.62
CA SER A 52 -8.72 -43.06 4.86
C SER A 52 -8.96 -44.25 5.79
N GLN A 53 -8.10 -44.45 6.80
CA GLN A 53 -8.24 -45.49 7.81
C GLN A 53 -9.53 -45.35 8.62
N ARG A 54 -9.86 -44.12 9.06
CA ARG A 54 -11.11 -43.81 9.78
C ARG A 54 -12.34 -44.19 8.94
N ASN A 55 -12.35 -43.82 7.67
CA ASN A 55 -13.46 -44.11 6.76
C ASN A 55 -13.59 -45.62 6.48
N ALA A 56 -12.46 -46.32 6.33
CA ALA A 56 -12.43 -47.77 6.14
C ALA A 56 -12.92 -48.53 7.39
N ASN A 57 -12.44 -48.16 8.58
CA ASN A 57 -12.85 -48.75 9.85
C ASN A 57 -14.36 -48.49 10.12
N ALA A 58 -14.86 -47.28 9.85
CA ALA A 58 -16.30 -46.99 9.95
C ALA A 58 -17.15 -47.91 9.07
N LYS A 59 -16.69 -48.20 7.84
CA LYS A 59 -17.34 -49.14 6.93
C LYS A 59 -17.30 -50.58 7.45
N GLN A 60 -16.18 -51.01 8.04
CA GLN A 60 -16.04 -52.33 8.66
C GLN A 60 -16.97 -52.50 9.86
N ILE A 61 -17.05 -51.52 10.76
CA ILE A 61 -17.99 -51.52 11.89
C ILE A 61 -19.43 -51.63 11.39
N GLY A 62 -19.81 -50.86 10.37
CA GLY A 62 -21.15 -50.90 9.78
C GLY A 62 -21.51 -52.24 9.13
N ASN A 63 -20.51 -52.95 8.59
CA ASN A 63 -20.70 -54.30 8.05
C ASN A 63 -20.80 -55.36 9.17
N ALA A 64 -19.91 -55.31 10.16
CA ALA A 64 -19.89 -56.23 11.29
C ALA A 64 -21.17 -56.16 12.13
N LYS A 65 -21.70 -54.95 12.38
CA LYS A 65 -23.00 -54.75 13.04
C LYS A 65 -24.16 -55.38 12.24
N ARG A 66 -24.12 -55.31 10.91
CA ARG A 66 -25.14 -55.92 10.04
C ARG A 66 -25.08 -57.44 10.02
N SER A 67 -23.90 -58.02 10.19
CA SER A 67 -23.72 -59.47 10.27
C SER A 67 -23.84 -60.03 11.70
N GLY A 68 -24.13 -59.20 12.71
CA GLY A 68 -24.22 -59.61 14.11
C GLY A 68 -22.89 -59.99 14.76
N ALA A 69 -21.76 -59.57 14.19
CA ALA A 69 -20.42 -59.86 14.71
C ALA A 69 -20.04 -58.89 15.84
N ASP A 70 -19.15 -59.33 16.73
CA ASP A 70 -18.57 -58.46 17.76
C ASP A 70 -17.72 -57.35 17.13
N VAL A 71 -17.96 -56.11 17.57
CA VAL A 71 -17.29 -54.90 17.07
C VAL A 71 -16.36 -54.29 18.10
N THR A 72 -16.22 -54.87 19.29
CA THR A 72 -15.47 -54.28 20.41
C THR A 72 -14.04 -53.87 20.03
N LEU A 73 -13.32 -54.73 19.30
CA LEU A 73 -11.97 -54.43 18.80
C LEU A 73 -11.96 -53.31 17.75
N LEU A 74 -12.85 -53.38 16.75
CA LEU A 74 -12.97 -52.36 15.71
C LEU A 74 -13.32 -50.99 16.31
N GLN A 75 -14.13 -50.96 17.36
CA GLN A 75 -14.54 -49.74 18.04
C GLN A 75 -13.40 -49.14 18.86
N LYS A 76 -12.57 -49.98 19.48
CA LYS A 76 -11.33 -49.53 20.13
C LYS A 76 -10.34 -48.95 19.13
N GLU A 77 -10.13 -49.61 18.00
CA GLU A 77 -9.31 -49.08 16.89
C GLU A 77 -9.87 -47.76 16.35
N ALA A 78 -11.20 -47.63 16.24
CA ALA A 78 -11.84 -46.39 15.81
C ALA A 78 -11.53 -45.22 16.76
N ASP A 79 -11.56 -45.48 18.06
CA ASP A 79 -11.23 -44.47 19.08
C ASP A 79 -9.75 -44.06 19.03
N GLU A 80 -8.84 -45.01 18.79
CA GLU A 80 -7.40 -44.73 18.61
C GLU A 80 -7.14 -43.91 17.34
N ILE A 81 -7.72 -44.30 16.20
CA ILE A 81 -7.64 -43.56 14.94
C ILE A 81 -8.21 -42.15 15.10
N LYS A 82 -9.34 -42.00 15.81
CA LYS A 82 -9.95 -40.69 16.07
C LYS A 82 -9.01 -39.76 16.84
N ARG A 83 -8.38 -40.24 17.91
CA ARG A 83 -7.42 -39.43 18.69
C ARG A 83 -6.20 -39.05 17.86
N ALA A 84 -5.65 -40.00 17.10
CA ALA A 84 -4.52 -39.73 16.21
C ALA A 84 -4.89 -38.70 15.13
N PHE A 85 -6.09 -38.81 14.54
CA PHE A 85 -6.59 -37.87 13.53
C PHE A 85 -6.77 -36.46 14.09
N GLU A 86 -7.34 -36.32 15.29
CA GLU A 86 -7.51 -35.03 15.96
C GLU A 86 -6.16 -34.39 16.31
N SER A 87 -5.21 -35.16 16.88
CA SER A 87 -3.86 -34.68 17.17
C SER A 87 -3.13 -34.25 15.89
N GLN A 88 -3.15 -35.09 14.86
CA GLN A 88 -2.48 -34.82 13.60
C GLN A 88 -3.05 -33.58 12.89
N GLY A 89 -4.36 -33.36 13.00
CA GLY A 89 -5.03 -32.16 12.49
C GLY A 89 -4.57 -30.89 13.22
N TYR A 90 -4.40 -30.96 14.55
CA TYR A 90 -3.85 -29.87 15.35
C TYR A 90 -2.40 -29.55 14.98
N ASP A 91 -1.56 -30.58 14.80
CA ASP A 91 -0.15 -30.40 14.39
C ASP A 91 -0.04 -29.75 13.00
N CYS A 92 -0.90 -30.18 12.05
CA CYS A 92 -0.97 -29.52 10.73
C CYS A 92 -1.34 -28.04 10.85
N HIS A 93 -2.29 -27.71 11.73
CA HIS A 93 -2.72 -26.33 11.95
C HIS A 93 -1.58 -25.46 12.51
N LEU A 94 -0.91 -25.92 13.57
CA LEU A 94 0.20 -25.18 14.18
C LEU A 94 1.36 -24.96 13.20
N LEU A 95 1.70 -25.98 12.41
CA LEU A 95 2.75 -25.85 11.39
C LEU A 95 2.36 -24.86 10.29
N GLN A 96 1.09 -24.87 9.87
CA GLN A 96 0.59 -23.93 8.88
C GLN A 96 0.59 -22.49 9.41
N GLU A 97 0.20 -22.28 10.66
CA GLU A 97 0.27 -20.96 11.33
C GLU A 97 1.71 -20.45 11.42
N GLY A 98 2.62 -21.26 11.95
CA GLY A 98 4.03 -20.87 12.06
C GLY A 98 4.69 -20.59 10.70
N LEU A 99 4.28 -21.31 9.64
CA LEU A 99 4.75 -21.04 8.29
C LEU A 99 4.18 -19.73 7.73
N ASN A 100 2.90 -19.44 7.99
CA ASN A 100 2.28 -18.18 7.61
C ASN A 100 2.94 -17.00 8.32
N ASP A 101 3.28 -17.14 9.60
CA ASP A 101 3.93 -16.12 10.42
C ASP A 101 5.32 -15.72 9.88
N LEU A 102 6.10 -16.69 9.41
CA LEU A 102 7.37 -16.43 8.75
C LEU A 102 7.15 -15.66 7.43
N ILE A 103 6.25 -16.15 6.59
CA ILE A 103 6.08 -15.62 5.22
C ILE A 103 5.45 -14.23 5.23
N GLN A 104 4.53 -13.95 6.14
CA GLN A 104 3.87 -12.64 6.23
C GLN A 104 4.83 -11.52 6.65
N GLY A 105 5.97 -11.86 7.26
CA GLY A 105 7.05 -10.91 7.59
C GLY A 105 7.95 -10.53 6.41
N LEU A 106 7.84 -11.24 5.27
CA LEU A 106 8.75 -11.05 4.13
C LEU A 106 8.23 -10.01 3.13
N PRO A 107 9.11 -9.12 2.63
CA PRO A 107 8.75 -8.13 1.61
C PRO A 107 8.45 -8.81 0.28
N ASN A 108 7.83 -8.06 -0.63
CA ASN A 108 7.60 -8.52 -2.00
C ASN A 108 8.92 -8.76 -2.76
N ILE A 109 8.83 -9.56 -3.81
CA ILE A 109 9.91 -9.78 -4.79
C ILE A 109 9.96 -8.54 -5.69
N LEU A 110 11.17 -8.01 -5.88
CA LEU A 110 11.39 -6.85 -6.75
C LEU A 110 11.22 -7.24 -8.22
N ASP A 111 10.72 -6.28 -8.99
CA ASP A 111 10.79 -6.35 -10.44
C ASP A 111 12.27 -6.36 -10.91
N PRO A 112 12.62 -7.12 -11.98
CA PRO A 112 13.98 -7.16 -12.50
C PRO A 112 14.55 -5.79 -12.92
N GLU A 113 13.70 -4.82 -13.28
CA GLU A 113 14.14 -3.48 -13.69
C GLU A 113 14.51 -2.57 -12.51
N VAL A 114 14.17 -2.95 -11.26
CA VAL A 114 14.56 -2.17 -10.08
C VAL A 114 16.09 -2.19 -9.96
N PRO A 115 16.78 -1.04 -9.82
CA PRO A 115 18.22 -1.01 -9.63
C PRO A 115 18.62 -1.47 -8.23
N ASP A 116 19.81 -2.03 -8.10
CA ASP A 116 20.39 -2.31 -6.78
C ASP A 116 20.77 -1.01 -6.07
N GLY A 117 20.66 -1.01 -4.74
CA GLY A 117 20.96 0.14 -3.90
C GLY A 117 20.54 -0.10 -2.46
N ALA A 118 21.25 0.50 -1.52
CA ALA A 118 21.00 0.30 -0.09
C ALA A 118 19.92 1.27 0.46
N ASP A 119 19.81 2.46 -0.13
CA ASP A 119 18.99 3.57 0.37
C ASP A 119 18.65 4.57 -0.75
N GLU A 120 17.99 5.67 -0.40
CA GLU A 120 17.49 6.68 -1.33
C GLU A 120 18.58 7.32 -2.21
N THR A 121 19.86 7.24 -1.82
CA THR A 121 20.97 7.84 -2.59
C THR A 121 21.28 7.08 -3.88
N ALA A 122 20.82 5.83 -3.99
CA ALA A 122 20.97 4.99 -5.17
C ALA A 122 19.74 5.04 -6.12
N ASN A 123 18.73 5.84 -5.80
CA ASN A 123 17.56 6.01 -6.67
C ASN A 123 17.95 6.67 -8.01
N VAL A 124 17.29 6.25 -9.09
CA VAL A 124 17.66 6.64 -10.46
C VAL A 124 16.64 7.60 -11.06
N GLU A 125 17.07 8.81 -11.39
CA GLU A 125 16.24 9.80 -12.10
C GLU A 125 15.90 9.30 -13.52
N GLN A 126 14.61 9.26 -13.82
CA GLN A 126 14.06 8.81 -15.11
C GLN A 126 13.74 9.98 -16.03
N SER A 127 13.17 11.05 -15.46
CA SER A 127 12.75 12.23 -16.20
C SER A 127 12.60 13.44 -15.28
N ARG A 128 12.50 14.62 -15.88
CA ARG A 128 12.31 15.90 -15.19
C ARG A 128 11.40 16.81 -16.00
N PHE A 129 10.62 17.61 -15.30
CA PHE A 129 9.70 18.59 -15.89
C PHE A 129 9.82 19.95 -15.19
N GLY A 130 9.52 21.01 -15.96
CA GLY A 130 9.37 22.38 -15.45
C GLY A 130 10.68 23.14 -15.33
N LEU A 131 10.56 24.46 -15.16
CA LEU A 131 11.68 25.36 -14.94
C LEU A 131 11.69 25.81 -13.48
N ILE A 132 12.83 25.67 -12.81
CA ILE A 132 13.00 26.22 -11.46
C ILE A 132 13.04 27.74 -11.59
N ARG A 133 12.09 28.41 -10.94
CA ARG A 133 12.02 29.87 -10.90
C ARG A 133 13.22 30.46 -10.17
N ASN A 134 13.83 31.47 -10.78
CA ASN A 134 14.81 32.32 -10.11
C ASN A 134 14.09 33.38 -9.27
N PHE A 135 14.41 33.44 -7.98
CA PHE A 135 13.88 34.44 -7.06
C PHE A 135 14.91 35.56 -6.85
N GLU A 136 14.46 36.81 -6.83
CA GLU A 136 15.32 37.98 -6.57
C GLU A 136 15.81 38.04 -5.13
N ALA A 137 15.06 37.43 -4.20
CA ALA A 137 15.41 37.26 -2.80
C ALA A 137 15.40 35.76 -2.45
N PRO A 138 16.10 35.33 -1.38
CA PRO A 138 16.02 33.95 -0.90
C PRO A 138 14.54 33.56 -0.67
N PRO A 139 14.03 32.51 -1.34
CA PRO A 139 12.65 32.10 -1.19
C PRO A 139 12.39 31.63 0.24
N LYS A 140 11.23 32.01 0.78
CA LYS A 140 10.78 31.58 2.11
C LYS A 140 10.21 30.17 2.04
N GLN A 141 10.30 29.45 3.15
CA GLN A 141 9.61 28.18 3.31
C GLN A 141 8.12 28.39 3.61
N HIS A 142 7.30 27.39 3.27
CA HIS A 142 5.85 27.45 3.41
C HIS A 142 5.35 27.84 4.81
N PHE A 143 6.05 27.44 5.89
CA PHE A 143 5.64 27.81 7.25
C PHE A 143 5.85 29.30 7.52
N GLU A 144 6.93 29.91 7.00
CA GLU A 144 7.19 31.35 7.16
C GLU A 144 6.12 32.16 6.43
N LEU A 145 5.74 31.71 5.23
CA LEU A 145 4.68 32.31 4.41
C LEU A 145 3.32 32.19 5.10
N GLY A 146 2.96 30.99 5.55
CA GLY A 146 1.68 30.72 6.19
C GLY A 146 1.50 31.44 7.53
N GLU A 147 2.56 31.49 8.35
CA GLU A 147 2.58 32.21 9.63
C GLU A 147 2.48 33.73 9.41
N ALA A 148 3.25 34.28 8.45
CA ALA A 148 3.20 35.71 8.13
C ALA A 148 1.83 36.17 7.61
N LEU A 149 1.11 35.29 6.89
CA LEU A 149 -0.26 35.54 6.45
C LEU A 149 -1.29 35.37 7.58
N GLY A 150 -0.91 34.82 8.74
CA GLY A 150 -1.85 34.46 9.82
C GLY A 150 -2.79 33.30 9.47
N LEU A 151 -2.44 32.51 8.45
CA LEU A 151 -3.31 31.46 7.90
C LEU A 151 -2.80 30.04 8.21
N MET A 152 -1.64 29.89 8.84
CA MET A 152 -1.06 28.63 9.30
C MET A 152 -0.67 28.74 10.77
N ASP A 153 -1.22 27.85 11.61
CA ASP A 153 -1.14 27.96 13.06
C ASP A 153 -0.73 26.61 13.68
N PHE A 154 0.57 26.48 13.94
CA PHE A 154 1.17 25.31 14.58
C PHE A 154 1.03 25.32 16.11
N ALA A 155 1.06 26.50 16.73
CA ALA A 155 1.03 26.63 18.18
C ALA A 155 -0.33 26.19 18.75
N THR A 156 -1.44 26.64 18.13
CA THR A 156 -2.78 26.21 18.54
C THR A 156 -3.00 24.73 18.23
N ALA A 157 -2.50 24.22 17.10
CA ALA A 157 -2.54 22.79 16.79
C ALA A 157 -1.80 21.96 17.86
N GLY A 158 -0.59 22.41 18.24
CA GLY A 158 0.22 21.85 19.32
C GLY A 158 -0.52 21.77 20.65
N LYS A 159 -1.25 22.84 21.00
CA LYS A 159 -2.09 22.87 22.21
C LYS A 159 -3.24 21.85 22.18
N ILE A 160 -3.82 21.58 21.00
CA ILE A 160 -5.01 20.72 20.85
C ILE A 160 -4.62 19.24 20.73
N ALA A 161 -3.66 18.92 19.88
CA ALA A 161 -3.36 17.56 19.44
C ALA A 161 -1.89 17.12 19.65
N GLY A 162 -1.02 18.03 20.09
CA GLY A 162 0.42 17.81 20.16
C GLY A 162 1.16 18.18 18.88
N SER A 163 2.43 17.81 18.80
CA SER A 163 3.29 18.11 17.64
C SER A 163 2.82 17.42 16.37
N ARG A 164 3.35 17.85 15.20
CA ARG A 164 3.02 17.28 13.87
C ARG A 164 1.54 17.39 13.47
N PHE A 165 0.85 18.40 13.99
CA PHE A 165 -0.45 18.87 13.52
C PHE A 165 -0.37 20.35 13.15
N THR A 166 -1.24 20.78 12.23
CA THR A 166 -1.30 22.16 11.77
C THR A 166 -2.76 22.59 11.57
N ILE A 167 -3.09 23.82 11.97
CA ILE A 167 -4.37 24.43 11.62
C ILE A 167 -4.16 25.36 10.44
N LEU A 168 -4.90 25.10 9.35
CA LEU A 168 -5.03 26.03 8.23
C LEU A 168 -6.29 26.88 8.39
N ARG A 169 -6.21 28.17 8.01
CA ARG A 169 -7.33 29.12 8.08
C ARG A 169 -7.56 29.80 6.74
N GLY A 170 -8.77 30.33 6.58
CA GLY A 170 -9.15 31.21 5.46
C GLY A 170 -8.75 30.66 4.10
N ASP A 171 -8.00 31.45 3.33
CA ASP A 171 -7.62 31.11 1.97
C ASP A 171 -6.66 29.91 1.87
N LEU A 172 -5.86 29.58 2.89
CA LEU A 172 -5.01 28.38 2.87
C LEU A 172 -5.83 27.10 3.08
N ALA A 173 -6.80 27.13 3.99
CA ALA A 173 -7.75 26.01 4.14
C ALA A 173 -8.60 25.83 2.86
N ARG A 174 -8.98 26.93 2.19
CA ARG A 174 -9.65 26.87 0.90
C ARG A 174 -8.74 26.29 -0.19
N LEU A 175 -7.47 26.66 -0.22
CA LEU A 175 -6.50 26.16 -1.20
C LEU A 175 -6.21 24.66 -1.03
N GLU A 176 -6.09 24.16 0.20
CA GLU A 176 -5.97 22.72 0.48
C GLU A 176 -7.18 21.96 -0.09
N ARG A 177 -8.40 22.45 0.18
CA ARG A 177 -9.61 21.87 -0.40
C ARG A 177 -9.61 21.98 -1.93
N ALA A 178 -9.24 23.12 -2.49
CA ALA A 178 -9.19 23.32 -3.94
C ALA A 178 -8.25 22.33 -4.64
N LEU A 179 -7.07 22.09 -4.06
CA LEU A 179 -6.12 21.08 -4.55
C LEU A 179 -6.73 19.68 -4.57
N GLY A 180 -7.32 19.25 -3.46
CA GLY A 180 -7.95 17.92 -3.38
C GLY A 180 -9.12 17.75 -4.36
N GLN A 181 -9.95 18.78 -4.54
CA GLN A 181 -11.06 18.75 -5.50
C GLN A 181 -10.56 18.75 -6.96
N PHE A 182 -9.59 19.59 -7.29
CA PHE A 182 -8.96 19.61 -8.61
C PHE A 182 -8.39 18.24 -8.99
N MET A 183 -7.69 17.59 -8.07
CA MET A 183 -7.13 16.25 -8.26
C MET A 183 -8.22 15.20 -8.50
N LEU A 184 -9.28 15.17 -7.67
CA LEU A 184 -10.41 14.26 -7.85
C LEU A 184 -11.10 14.45 -9.19
N ASP A 185 -11.44 15.70 -9.55
CA ASP A 185 -12.10 16.02 -10.81
C ASP A 185 -11.24 15.57 -11.99
N LEU A 186 -9.92 15.81 -11.95
CA LEU A 186 -9.00 15.35 -12.99
C LEU A 186 -9.00 13.82 -13.12
N HIS A 187 -8.89 13.09 -12.01
CA HIS A 187 -8.81 11.63 -12.06
C HIS A 187 -10.12 10.96 -12.50
N THR A 188 -11.26 11.54 -12.13
CA THR A 188 -12.58 10.99 -12.44
C THR A 188 -13.04 11.34 -13.85
N THR A 189 -12.77 12.56 -14.32
CA THR A 189 -13.26 13.05 -15.61
C THR A 189 -12.32 12.76 -16.78
N GLU A 190 -11.00 12.76 -16.56
CA GLU A 190 -10.00 12.58 -17.62
C GLU A 190 -9.27 11.23 -17.54
N HIS A 191 -8.99 10.73 -16.33
CA HIS A 191 -8.15 9.53 -16.15
C HIS A 191 -8.92 8.21 -15.94
N GLY A 192 -10.26 8.25 -15.96
CA GLY A 192 -11.13 7.08 -15.93
C GLY A 192 -11.17 6.34 -14.57
N TYR A 193 -10.93 7.05 -13.46
CA TYR A 193 -11.10 6.49 -12.13
C TYR A 193 -12.55 6.63 -11.64
N THR A 194 -13.02 5.64 -10.90
CA THR A 194 -14.28 5.73 -10.16
C THR A 194 -14.02 6.37 -8.81
N GLU A 195 -14.73 7.44 -8.47
CA GLU A 195 -14.64 8.06 -7.16
C GLU A 195 -15.30 7.21 -6.07
N ILE A 196 -14.61 7.04 -4.95
CA ILE A 196 -15.08 6.28 -3.79
C ILE A 196 -14.87 7.13 -2.53
N ALA A 197 -15.85 7.13 -1.64
CA ALA A 197 -15.74 7.66 -0.29
C ALA A 197 -15.64 6.49 0.72
N PRO A 198 -14.42 6.02 1.08
CA PRO A 198 -14.24 4.83 1.89
C PRO A 198 -14.37 5.09 3.40
N PRO A 199 -14.54 4.03 4.24
CA PRO A 199 -14.37 4.13 5.68
C PRO A 199 -12.95 4.59 6.05
N LEU A 200 -12.84 5.45 7.07
CA LEU A 200 -11.56 5.94 7.60
C LEU A 200 -10.99 5.07 8.74
N MET A 201 -11.80 4.12 9.22
CA MET A 201 -11.42 3.11 10.21
C MET A 201 -11.66 1.74 9.59
N VAL A 202 -10.65 0.87 9.63
CA VAL A 202 -10.70 -0.47 9.04
C VAL A 202 -10.30 -1.54 10.04
N ASN A 203 -10.69 -2.78 9.77
CA ASN A 203 -10.32 -3.93 10.59
C ASN A 203 -8.87 -4.39 10.32
N GLN A 204 -8.42 -5.35 11.14
CA GLN A 204 -7.09 -5.93 11.04
C GLN A 204 -6.86 -6.64 9.69
N GLU A 205 -7.89 -7.31 9.16
CA GLU A 205 -7.82 -8.05 7.89
C GLU A 205 -7.51 -7.10 6.72
N ALA A 206 -8.10 -5.91 6.69
CA ALA A 206 -7.82 -4.93 5.66
C ALA A 206 -6.37 -4.43 5.72
N MET A 207 -5.87 -4.11 6.92
CA MET A 207 -4.48 -3.71 7.13
C MET A 207 -3.48 -4.82 6.80
N PHE A 208 -3.85 -6.07 7.06
CA PHE A 208 -3.07 -7.23 6.66
C PHE A 208 -3.05 -7.40 5.14
N GLY A 209 -4.18 -7.21 4.47
CA GLY A 209 -4.36 -7.33 3.03
C GLY A 209 -3.39 -6.47 2.22
N THR A 210 -3.25 -5.20 2.60
CA THR A 210 -2.35 -4.24 1.93
C THR A 210 -0.91 -4.24 2.46
N GLY A 211 -0.63 -5.00 3.52
CA GLY A 211 0.73 -5.27 4.01
C GLY A 211 1.23 -4.32 5.10
N GLN A 212 0.38 -3.48 5.68
CA GLN A 212 0.71 -2.69 6.88
C GLN A 212 0.93 -3.62 8.08
N LEU A 213 0.07 -4.63 8.24
CA LEU A 213 0.24 -5.65 9.29
C LEU A 213 0.91 -6.93 8.75
N PRO A 214 1.72 -7.61 9.60
CA PRO A 214 1.99 -7.28 11.00
C PRO A 214 3.16 -6.30 11.22
N LYS A 215 4.01 -6.08 10.21
CA LYS A 215 5.33 -5.44 10.36
C LYS A 215 5.29 -3.97 10.83
N PHE A 216 4.29 -3.21 10.40
CA PHE A 216 4.24 -1.75 10.60
C PHE A 216 3.14 -1.33 11.59
N GLU A 217 2.77 -2.18 12.55
CA GLU A 217 1.72 -1.83 13.54
C GLU A 217 2.07 -0.55 14.31
N ALA A 218 3.34 -0.33 14.63
CA ALA A 218 3.81 0.87 15.33
C ALA A 218 3.58 2.17 14.54
N ASP A 219 3.44 2.09 13.21
CA ASP A 219 3.20 3.24 12.34
C ASP A 219 1.72 3.66 12.27
N LEU A 220 0.83 2.88 12.90
CA LEU A 220 -0.62 3.03 12.81
C LEU A 220 -1.23 3.58 14.10
N PHE A 221 -2.32 4.34 13.96
CA PHE A 221 -3.20 4.65 15.09
C PHE A 221 -4.29 3.59 15.21
N LYS A 222 -4.32 2.87 16.35
CA LYS A 222 -5.30 1.84 16.68
C LYS A 222 -6.35 2.38 17.66
N THR A 223 -7.62 2.13 17.40
CA THR A 223 -8.74 2.48 18.28
C THR A 223 -8.90 1.45 19.40
N THR A 224 -9.67 1.79 20.42
CA THR A 224 -9.91 0.90 21.57
C THR A 224 -10.79 -0.31 21.25
N ASP A 225 -11.57 -0.26 20.16
CA ASP A 225 -12.38 -1.38 19.66
C ASP A 225 -11.63 -2.26 18.63
N GLY A 226 -10.32 -2.06 18.48
CA GLY A 226 -9.44 -2.91 17.66
C GLY A 226 -9.37 -2.56 16.18
N ARG A 227 -10.01 -1.46 15.74
CA ARG A 227 -9.86 -0.93 14.37
C ARG A 227 -8.65 -0.02 14.26
N TYR A 228 -8.28 0.30 13.04
CA TYR A 228 -7.15 1.18 12.73
C TYR A 228 -7.62 2.35 11.89
N LEU A 229 -7.13 3.55 12.20
CA LEU A 229 -7.25 4.68 11.29
C LEU A 229 -6.38 4.43 10.05
N ILE A 230 -6.89 4.78 8.87
CA ILE A 230 -6.19 4.48 7.62
C ILE A 230 -4.93 5.36 7.45
N PRO A 231 -3.74 4.80 7.14
CA PRO A 231 -2.54 5.58 6.82
C PRO A 231 -2.52 6.07 5.37
N THR A 232 -3.48 5.61 4.56
CA THR A 232 -3.72 5.94 3.17
C THR A 232 -5.06 5.33 2.71
N ALA A 233 -5.75 5.95 1.74
CA ALA A 233 -6.92 5.35 1.09
C ALA A 233 -6.59 4.07 0.30
N GLU A 234 -5.32 3.77 0.02
CA GLU A 234 -4.89 2.48 -0.55
C GLU A 234 -5.50 1.31 0.21
N VAL A 235 -5.50 1.37 1.56
CA VAL A 235 -5.97 0.29 2.41
C VAL A 235 -7.43 -0.08 2.12
N PRO A 236 -8.41 0.82 2.30
CA PRO A 236 -9.80 0.49 2.03
C PRO A 236 -10.09 0.28 0.54
N LEU A 237 -9.46 1.04 -0.37
CA LEU A 237 -9.74 0.93 -1.81
C LEU A 237 -9.28 -0.40 -2.40
N THR A 238 -8.09 -0.87 -2.02
CA THR A 238 -7.53 -2.14 -2.52
C THR A 238 -8.31 -3.33 -1.95
N ASN A 239 -8.80 -3.22 -0.71
CA ASN A 239 -9.62 -4.26 -0.08
C ASN A 239 -11.07 -4.33 -0.59
N ILE A 240 -11.52 -3.44 -1.49
CA ILE A 240 -12.83 -3.57 -2.16
C ILE A 240 -12.98 -4.93 -2.85
N VAL A 241 -11.86 -5.50 -3.34
CA VAL A 241 -11.84 -6.78 -4.04
C VAL A 241 -11.39 -7.96 -3.16
N ALA A 242 -11.30 -7.78 -1.84
CA ALA A 242 -10.86 -8.83 -0.93
C ALA A 242 -11.84 -10.03 -0.96
N GLY A 243 -11.29 -11.24 -1.13
CA GLY A 243 -12.05 -12.49 -1.23
C GLY A 243 -12.77 -12.72 -2.55
N GLU A 244 -12.76 -11.75 -3.47
CA GLU A 244 -13.54 -11.81 -4.71
C GLU A 244 -12.87 -12.64 -5.82
N ILE A 245 -13.70 -13.17 -6.73
CA ILE A 245 -13.26 -13.68 -8.04
C ILE A 245 -13.84 -12.76 -9.11
N LEU A 246 -12.98 -11.86 -9.59
CA LEU A 246 -13.31 -10.80 -10.55
C LEU A 246 -13.55 -11.36 -11.96
N ASP A 247 -14.48 -10.72 -12.66
CA ASP A 247 -14.72 -10.93 -14.09
C ASP A 247 -13.65 -10.20 -14.90
N LEU A 248 -12.97 -10.92 -15.80
CA LEU A 248 -11.95 -10.38 -16.68
C LEU A 248 -12.47 -9.18 -17.50
N ALA A 249 -13.73 -9.20 -17.91
CA ALA A 249 -14.32 -8.12 -18.71
C ALA A 249 -14.44 -6.79 -17.95
N LYS A 250 -14.31 -6.81 -16.62
CA LYS A 250 -14.35 -5.60 -15.77
C LYS A 250 -12.96 -5.06 -15.43
N LEU A 251 -11.89 -5.77 -15.79
CA LEU A 251 -10.53 -5.33 -15.53
C LEU A 251 -10.03 -4.43 -16.68
N PRO A 252 -9.27 -3.36 -16.38
CA PRO A 252 -8.83 -2.95 -15.04
C PRO A 252 -9.93 -2.21 -14.25
N LEU A 253 -10.03 -2.48 -12.94
CA LEU A 253 -10.80 -1.65 -12.01
C LEU A 253 -9.92 -0.49 -11.56
N ARG A 254 -10.48 0.72 -11.52
CA ARG A 254 -9.75 1.95 -11.14
C ARG A 254 -10.56 2.76 -10.14
N PHE A 255 -9.99 3.00 -8.96
CA PHE A 255 -10.63 3.73 -7.88
C PHE A 255 -9.80 4.95 -7.45
N THR A 256 -10.45 6.06 -7.11
CA THR A 256 -9.81 7.21 -6.49
C THR A 256 -10.61 7.72 -5.29
N ALA A 257 -9.91 8.29 -4.31
CA ALA A 257 -10.54 8.86 -3.12
C ALA A 257 -9.68 9.99 -2.54
N LEU A 258 -10.34 11.03 -2.04
CA LEU A 258 -9.74 12.06 -1.19
C LEU A 258 -10.04 11.72 0.27
N THR A 259 -9.02 11.37 1.05
CA THR A 259 -9.18 11.06 2.48
C THR A 259 -8.14 11.77 3.33
N PRO A 260 -8.45 12.02 4.62
CA PRO A 260 -7.38 12.18 5.59
C PRO A 260 -6.62 10.85 5.72
N SER A 261 -5.33 10.94 5.95
CA SER A 261 -4.41 9.82 6.19
C SER A 261 -3.74 10.03 7.54
N PHE A 262 -3.66 8.97 8.35
CA PHE A 262 -3.18 9.02 9.73
C PHE A 262 -1.95 8.14 9.92
N ARG A 263 -0.81 8.72 10.32
CA ARG A 263 0.45 8.00 10.55
C ARG A 263 1.07 8.39 11.88
N SER A 264 1.49 7.42 12.68
CA SER A 264 2.16 7.71 13.94
C SER A 264 3.56 8.32 13.73
N GLU A 265 4.14 8.16 12.54
CA GLU A 265 5.49 8.63 12.19
C GLU A 265 6.53 8.15 13.20
N ALA A 266 6.38 6.93 13.72
CA ALA A 266 7.34 6.31 14.63
C ALA A 266 8.74 6.26 13.98
N GLY A 267 9.78 6.54 14.75
CA GLY A 267 11.16 6.58 14.25
C GLY A 267 11.55 7.84 13.45
N SER A 268 10.64 8.79 13.24
CA SER A 268 10.92 10.04 12.51
C SER A 268 11.54 11.18 13.35
N ALA A 269 12.03 10.89 14.55
CA ALA A 269 12.51 11.90 15.50
C ALA A 269 13.61 12.77 14.88
N GLY A 270 13.45 14.10 14.97
CA GLY A 270 14.43 15.07 14.47
C GLY A 270 14.40 15.34 12.95
N ARG A 271 13.64 14.58 12.15
CA ARG A 271 13.48 14.82 10.70
C ARG A 271 12.20 15.61 10.39
N ASP A 272 12.31 16.61 9.52
CA ASP A 272 11.21 17.48 9.07
C ASP A 272 10.32 17.94 10.24
N THR A 273 10.95 18.57 11.22
CA THR A 273 10.33 18.92 12.52
C THR A 273 9.49 20.19 12.45
N ARG A 274 9.76 21.10 11.50
CA ARG A 274 8.99 22.32 11.27
C ARG A 274 8.23 22.25 9.96
N GLY A 275 7.03 22.81 9.93
CA GLY A 275 6.19 22.84 8.73
C GLY A 275 5.24 21.65 8.62
N MET A 276 4.74 21.43 7.41
CA MET A 276 3.66 20.47 7.11
C MET A 276 4.12 19.26 6.27
N LEU A 277 5.42 19.09 6.04
CA LEU A 277 5.92 18.04 5.15
C LEU A 277 5.71 16.62 5.73
N ARG A 278 5.77 16.51 7.06
CA ARG A 278 5.56 15.29 7.84
C ARG A 278 4.61 15.58 9.01
N GLN A 279 3.40 15.04 8.92
CA GLN A 279 2.30 15.28 9.88
C GLN A 279 1.66 13.95 10.30
N HIS A 280 1.06 13.91 11.48
CA HIS A 280 0.25 12.76 11.90
C HIS A 280 -1.05 12.63 11.11
N GLN A 281 -1.57 13.76 10.62
CA GLN A 281 -2.76 13.83 9.77
C GLN A 281 -2.47 14.69 8.55
N PHE A 282 -2.76 14.17 7.37
CA PHE A 282 -2.65 14.91 6.11
C PHE A 282 -3.68 14.42 5.09
N TRP A 283 -4.06 15.27 4.14
CA TRP A 283 -4.96 14.90 3.05
C TRP A 283 -4.20 14.33 1.87
N LYS A 284 -4.79 13.33 1.21
CA LYS A 284 -4.24 12.70 0.01
C LYS A 284 -5.37 12.30 -0.94
N VAL A 285 -5.16 12.55 -2.24
CA VAL A 285 -5.93 11.88 -3.29
C VAL A 285 -5.16 10.63 -3.70
N GLU A 286 -5.80 9.47 -3.53
CA GLU A 286 -5.21 8.18 -3.88
C GLU A 286 -5.76 7.68 -5.21
N MET A 287 -4.92 6.97 -5.95
CA MET A 287 -5.29 6.16 -7.11
C MET A 287 -4.99 4.70 -6.80
N VAL A 288 -5.95 3.81 -7.05
CA VAL A 288 -5.77 2.36 -6.94
C VAL A 288 -6.25 1.69 -8.22
N SER A 289 -5.47 0.73 -8.72
CA SER A 289 -5.86 -0.08 -9.87
C SER A 289 -5.75 -1.57 -9.56
N ILE A 290 -6.74 -2.35 -10.00
CA ILE A 290 -6.73 -3.81 -9.97
C ILE A 290 -6.69 -4.30 -11.41
N THR A 291 -5.67 -5.08 -11.76
CA THR A 291 -5.34 -5.44 -13.14
C THR A 291 -5.10 -6.94 -13.28
N THR A 292 -4.99 -7.40 -14.52
CA THR A 292 -4.38 -8.71 -14.79
C THR A 292 -2.85 -8.59 -14.71
N PRO A 293 -2.11 -9.70 -14.49
CA PRO A 293 -0.65 -9.66 -14.48
C PRO A 293 -0.04 -9.00 -15.72
N GLU A 294 -0.57 -9.31 -16.89
CA GLU A 294 -0.07 -8.89 -18.21
C GLU A 294 -0.22 -7.38 -18.45
N THR A 295 -1.21 -6.76 -17.82
CA THR A 295 -1.52 -5.32 -18.01
C THR A 295 -0.97 -4.44 -16.89
N SER A 296 -0.38 -5.04 -15.85
CA SER A 296 0.05 -4.32 -14.66
C SER A 296 1.20 -3.35 -14.90
N ALA A 297 2.17 -3.68 -15.76
CA ALA A 297 3.28 -2.79 -16.09
C ALA A 297 2.80 -1.52 -16.82
N ASP A 298 1.95 -1.68 -17.84
CA ASP A 298 1.37 -0.56 -18.58
C ASP A 298 0.49 0.32 -17.68
N GLU A 299 -0.28 -0.29 -16.77
CA GLU A 299 -1.07 0.47 -15.80
C GLU A 299 -0.20 1.23 -14.81
N HIS A 300 0.98 0.73 -14.44
CA HIS A 300 1.93 1.42 -13.56
C HIS A 300 2.46 2.70 -14.20
N GLU A 301 2.87 2.62 -15.47
CA GLU A 301 3.27 3.78 -16.27
C GLU A 301 2.12 4.79 -16.40
N ARG A 302 0.92 4.31 -16.76
CA ARG A 302 -0.27 5.15 -16.89
C ARG A 302 -0.62 5.85 -15.57
N MET A 303 -0.60 5.14 -14.45
CA MET A 303 -0.89 5.69 -13.12
C MET A 303 0.13 6.77 -12.73
N THR A 304 1.41 6.52 -12.98
CA THR A 304 2.47 7.50 -12.73
C THR A 304 2.24 8.75 -13.56
N ARG A 305 1.92 8.60 -14.85
CA ARG A 305 1.57 9.70 -15.75
C ARG A 305 0.34 10.50 -15.30
N CYS A 306 -0.64 9.85 -14.65
CA CYS A 306 -1.78 10.54 -14.06
C CYS A 306 -1.35 11.48 -12.91
N ALA A 307 -0.42 11.03 -12.05
CA ALA A 307 0.14 11.85 -10.97
C ALA A 307 1.04 12.99 -11.50
N GLU A 308 1.85 12.71 -12.52
CA GLU A 308 2.65 13.73 -13.21
C GLU A 308 1.78 14.85 -13.80
N THR A 309 0.66 14.49 -14.42
CA THR A 309 -0.27 15.45 -15.02
C THR A 309 -0.83 16.43 -13.99
N VAL A 310 -1.03 16.02 -12.73
CA VAL A 310 -1.40 16.94 -11.64
C VAL A 310 -0.33 18.02 -11.46
N LEU A 311 0.95 17.63 -11.40
CA LEU A 311 2.07 18.56 -11.19
C LEU A 311 2.26 19.49 -12.39
N GLU A 312 2.10 18.98 -13.61
CA GLU A 312 2.22 19.77 -14.83
C GLU A 312 1.09 20.79 -15.00
N ARG A 313 -0.16 20.41 -14.69
CA ARG A 313 -1.32 21.34 -14.70
C ARG A 313 -1.19 22.43 -13.63
N LEU A 314 -0.47 22.14 -12.54
CA LEU A 314 -0.12 23.10 -11.50
C LEU A 314 1.19 23.86 -11.81
N ASP A 315 1.84 23.58 -12.94
CA ASP A 315 3.15 24.14 -13.34
C ASP A 315 4.19 24.06 -12.21
N LEU A 316 4.29 22.89 -11.58
CA LEU A 316 5.24 22.61 -10.51
C LEU A 316 6.44 21.81 -11.05
N PRO A 317 7.67 22.32 -10.96
CA PRO A 317 8.85 21.57 -11.39
C PRO A 317 9.02 20.30 -10.54
N TYR A 318 9.23 19.16 -11.20
CA TYR A 318 9.37 17.88 -10.53
C TYR A 318 10.35 16.97 -11.28
N ARG A 319 10.77 15.89 -10.62
CA ARG A 319 11.51 14.78 -11.24
C ARG A 319 10.86 13.45 -10.88
N ARG A 320 10.95 12.49 -11.80
CA ARG A 320 10.52 11.11 -11.61
C ARG A 320 11.73 10.25 -11.26
N MET A 321 11.66 9.55 -10.14
CA MET A 321 12.71 8.71 -9.61
C MET A 321 12.24 7.25 -9.62
N LEU A 322 13.06 6.33 -10.16
CA LEU A 322 12.89 4.90 -9.95
C LEU A 322 13.60 4.54 -8.64
N LEU A 323 12.86 3.99 -7.68
CA LEU A 323 13.42 3.58 -6.40
C LEU A 323 14.33 2.36 -6.57
N CYS A 324 15.43 2.35 -5.83
CA CYS A 324 16.32 1.20 -5.77
C CYS A 324 15.78 0.10 -4.83
N ALA A 325 16.48 -1.03 -4.79
CA ALA A 325 16.08 -2.21 -4.04
C ALA A 325 15.91 -1.98 -2.53
N GLY A 326 16.78 -1.18 -1.91
CA GLY A 326 16.74 -0.86 -0.48
C GLY A 326 15.65 0.16 -0.09
N ASP A 327 15.26 1.03 -1.02
CA ASP A 327 14.28 2.10 -0.77
C ASP A 327 12.85 1.74 -1.22
N THR A 328 12.68 0.68 -2.02
CA THR A 328 11.35 0.21 -2.45
C THR A 328 10.51 -0.27 -1.26
N GLY A 329 9.24 0.14 -1.18
CA GLY A 329 8.34 -0.21 -0.07
C GLY A 329 8.05 -1.72 0.09
N PHE A 330 7.62 -2.14 1.29
CA PHE A 330 7.46 -3.56 1.64
C PHE A 330 6.60 -4.39 0.67
N ALA A 331 5.45 -3.85 0.26
CA ALA A 331 4.52 -4.54 -0.63
C ALA A 331 4.81 -4.32 -2.13
N ALA A 332 5.65 -3.34 -2.48
CA ALA A 332 5.92 -2.97 -3.86
C ALA A 332 6.95 -3.91 -4.50
N ALA A 333 6.71 -4.25 -5.76
CA ALA A 333 7.70 -4.89 -6.63
C ALA A 333 8.53 -3.84 -7.39
N LYS A 334 7.91 -2.71 -7.78
CA LYS A 334 8.54 -1.57 -8.45
C LYS A 334 7.82 -0.29 -8.06
N THR A 335 8.58 0.78 -7.81
CA THR A 335 8.02 2.07 -7.38
C THR A 335 8.68 3.23 -8.12
N TYR A 336 7.85 4.16 -8.58
CA TYR A 336 8.28 5.49 -9.02
C TYR A 336 7.85 6.52 -8.00
N ASP A 337 8.81 7.32 -7.54
CA ASP A 337 8.53 8.52 -6.77
C ASP A 337 8.54 9.74 -7.68
N LEU A 338 7.57 10.63 -7.48
CA LEU A 338 7.62 11.98 -8.01
C LEU A 338 8.09 12.89 -6.89
N GLU A 339 9.14 13.65 -7.16
CA GLU A 339 9.67 14.62 -6.23
C GLU A 339 9.49 16.02 -6.79
N VAL A 340 8.85 16.91 -6.04
CA VAL A 340 8.57 18.29 -6.42
C VAL A 340 9.65 19.23 -5.87
N TRP A 341 10.02 20.25 -6.65
CA TRP A 341 10.98 21.25 -6.22
C TRP A 341 10.40 22.16 -5.15
N LEU A 342 11.12 22.30 -4.02
CA LEU A 342 10.78 23.21 -2.94
C LEU A 342 11.84 24.32 -2.84
N PRO A 343 11.57 25.54 -3.38
CA PRO A 343 12.53 26.63 -3.39
C PRO A 343 13.09 26.99 -2.02
N GLY A 344 12.26 26.99 -0.96
CA GLY A 344 12.71 27.38 0.37
C GLY A 344 13.67 26.37 1.02
N GLN A 345 13.70 25.12 0.52
CA GLN A 345 14.67 24.10 0.93
C GLN A 345 15.82 23.95 -0.09
N GLY A 346 15.64 24.43 -1.32
CA GLY A 346 16.62 24.27 -2.39
C GLY A 346 16.81 22.81 -2.83
N MET A 347 15.76 21.98 -2.71
CA MET A 347 15.82 20.56 -3.09
C MET A 347 14.47 20.02 -3.56
N TYR A 348 14.52 18.87 -4.24
CA TYR A 348 13.33 18.09 -4.56
C TYR A 348 12.91 17.26 -3.33
N ARG A 349 11.60 17.19 -3.08
CA ARG A 349 11.01 16.36 -2.02
C ARG A 349 9.89 15.51 -2.60
N GLU A 350 9.80 14.25 -2.20
CA GLU A 350 8.71 13.34 -2.59
C GLU A 350 7.34 14.01 -2.40
N ILE A 351 6.47 13.89 -3.39
CA ILE A 351 5.06 14.34 -3.37
C ILE A 351 4.09 13.24 -3.77
N SER A 352 4.59 12.23 -4.48
CA SER A 352 3.85 11.03 -4.84
C SER A 352 4.79 9.83 -4.88
N SER A 353 4.24 8.68 -4.51
CA SER A 353 4.83 7.37 -4.73
C SER A 353 3.81 6.51 -5.45
N CYS A 354 4.19 5.92 -6.58
CA CYS A 354 3.36 5.08 -7.45
C CYS A 354 4.00 3.69 -7.55
N SER A 355 3.30 2.65 -7.10
CA SER A 355 3.83 1.30 -6.94
C SER A 355 3.00 0.26 -7.68
N ASN A 356 3.69 -0.69 -8.31
CA ASN A 356 3.12 -1.97 -8.72
C ASN A 356 3.46 -3.02 -7.66
N CYS A 357 2.43 -3.61 -7.04
CA CYS A 357 2.59 -4.62 -5.99
C CYS A 357 2.53 -6.05 -6.54
N HIS A 358 2.38 -6.22 -7.86
CA HIS A 358 2.09 -7.51 -8.48
C HIS A 358 0.96 -8.24 -7.72
N ALA A 359 1.05 -9.57 -7.58
CA ALA A 359 0.08 -10.36 -6.83
C ALA A 359 0.24 -10.29 -5.30
N PHE A 360 1.14 -9.46 -4.74
CA PHE A 360 1.49 -9.54 -3.31
C PHE A 360 0.32 -9.26 -2.38
N GLN A 361 -0.39 -8.15 -2.61
CA GLN A 361 -1.57 -7.79 -1.82
C GLN A 361 -2.76 -8.69 -2.19
N ALA A 362 -2.94 -8.99 -3.49
CA ALA A 362 -3.98 -9.89 -3.97
C ALA A 362 -3.92 -11.28 -3.30
N ARG A 363 -2.72 -11.83 -3.06
CA ARG A 363 -2.54 -13.09 -2.33
C ARG A 363 -2.95 -12.99 -0.86
N ARG A 364 -2.64 -11.87 -0.18
CA ARG A 364 -3.05 -11.62 1.22
C ARG A 364 -4.56 -11.47 1.35
N MET A 365 -5.18 -10.80 0.39
CA MET A 365 -6.62 -10.54 0.34
C MET A 365 -7.43 -11.68 -0.30
N ASN A 366 -6.76 -12.70 -0.86
CA ASN A 366 -7.37 -13.73 -1.69
C ASN A 366 -8.18 -13.17 -2.90
N ALA A 367 -7.75 -12.03 -3.46
CA ALA A 367 -8.38 -11.36 -4.60
C ALA A 367 -7.92 -12.01 -5.91
N ARG A 368 -8.84 -12.62 -6.65
CA ARG A 368 -8.55 -13.38 -7.87
C ARG A 368 -9.39 -12.87 -9.03
N TYR A 369 -9.03 -13.26 -10.25
CA TYR A 369 -9.85 -13.09 -11.44
C TYR A 369 -9.96 -14.41 -12.19
N ARG A 370 -10.96 -14.52 -13.07
CA ARG A 370 -11.10 -15.69 -13.95
C ARG A 370 -10.55 -15.36 -15.34
N PRO A 371 -9.44 -15.97 -15.79
CA PRO A 371 -8.91 -15.77 -17.13
C PRO A 371 -9.87 -16.23 -18.22
N ALA A 372 -9.58 -15.80 -19.46
CA ALA A 372 -10.32 -16.26 -20.63
C ALA A 372 -10.22 -17.79 -20.77
N GLN A 373 -11.32 -18.42 -21.17
CA GLN A 373 -11.40 -19.86 -21.33
C GLN A 373 -10.60 -20.30 -22.57
N SER A 374 -9.53 -21.09 -22.36
CA SER A 374 -8.70 -21.64 -23.44
C SER A 374 -8.98 -23.13 -23.72
N GLY A 375 -10.02 -23.73 -23.12
CA GLY A 375 -10.37 -25.15 -23.29
C GLY A 375 -11.74 -25.55 -22.73
N PRO A 376 -12.09 -26.85 -22.67
CA PRO A 376 -13.44 -27.32 -22.29
C PRO A 376 -13.75 -27.22 -20.79
N LYS A 377 -12.73 -26.99 -19.94
CA LYS A 377 -12.89 -26.79 -18.50
C LYS A 377 -12.85 -25.30 -18.15
N PRO A 378 -13.58 -24.84 -17.12
CA PRO A 378 -13.48 -23.46 -16.65
C PRO A 378 -12.02 -23.12 -16.31
N ALA A 379 -11.55 -21.94 -16.73
CA ALA A 379 -10.23 -21.45 -16.38
C ALA A 379 -10.08 -21.40 -14.84
N LYS A 380 -8.94 -21.86 -14.35
CA LYS A 380 -8.59 -21.78 -12.93
C LYS A 380 -8.43 -20.29 -12.57
N PRO A 381 -9.05 -19.80 -11.49
CA PRO A 381 -8.82 -18.44 -11.05
C PRO A 381 -7.35 -18.17 -10.73
N GLU A 382 -6.89 -16.98 -11.09
CA GLU A 382 -5.53 -16.49 -10.88
C GLU A 382 -5.56 -15.24 -10.01
N PHE A 383 -4.45 -14.92 -9.33
CA PHE A 383 -4.40 -13.69 -8.52
C PHE A 383 -4.29 -12.46 -9.42
N ALA A 384 -5.07 -11.44 -9.11
CA ALA A 384 -4.94 -10.14 -9.77
C ALA A 384 -3.63 -9.44 -9.37
N HIS A 385 -3.24 -8.42 -10.13
CA HIS A 385 -2.21 -7.48 -9.72
C HIS A 385 -2.84 -6.22 -9.13
N THR A 386 -2.21 -5.66 -8.10
CA THR A 386 -2.66 -4.41 -7.46
C THR A 386 -1.63 -3.32 -7.63
N LEU A 387 -2.11 -2.10 -7.85
CA LEU A 387 -1.28 -0.91 -7.98
C LEU A 387 -1.90 0.21 -7.15
N ASN A 388 -1.04 1.07 -6.62
CA ASN A 388 -1.46 2.27 -5.92
C ASN A 388 -0.51 3.43 -6.21
N GLY A 389 -1.03 4.65 -6.14
CA GLY A 389 -0.27 5.84 -6.42
C GLY A 389 -0.91 7.07 -5.80
N SER A 390 -0.09 7.98 -5.28
CA SER A 390 -0.60 9.26 -4.81
C SER A 390 -0.89 10.17 -6.01
N GLY A 391 -2.10 10.71 -6.14
CA GLY A 391 -2.48 11.64 -7.21
C GLY A 391 -2.87 13.05 -6.75
N VAL A 392 -2.22 13.74 -5.80
CA VAL A 392 -0.96 13.52 -5.07
C VAL A 392 -1.22 13.72 -3.56
N ALA A 393 -0.17 13.76 -2.73
CA ALA A 393 -0.33 14.19 -1.33
C ALA A 393 -0.69 15.69 -1.25
N VAL A 394 -1.93 16.01 -0.89
CA VAL A 394 -2.50 17.37 -0.94
C VAL A 394 -1.71 18.34 -0.06
N GLY A 395 -1.31 17.93 1.14
CA GLY A 395 -0.51 18.77 2.04
C GLY A 395 0.86 19.14 1.45
N ARG A 396 1.52 18.21 0.76
CA ARG A 396 2.80 18.47 0.08
C ARG A 396 2.61 19.31 -1.19
N ALA A 397 1.50 19.13 -1.91
CA ALA A 397 1.13 20.00 -3.02
C ALA A 397 0.87 21.45 -2.56
N LEU A 398 0.22 21.63 -1.40
CA LEU A 398 0.04 22.94 -0.79
C LEU A 398 1.39 23.60 -0.51
N ILE A 399 2.34 22.88 0.10
CA ILE A 399 3.71 23.37 0.33
C ILE A 399 4.35 23.82 -0.98
N ALA A 400 4.30 22.97 -2.01
CA ALA A 400 4.90 23.27 -3.31
C ALA A 400 4.28 24.49 -3.97
N VAL A 401 2.95 24.66 -3.90
CA VAL A 401 2.27 25.86 -4.40
C VAL A 401 2.70 27.10 -3.63
N LEU A 402 2.72 27.05 -2.29
CA LEU A 402 3.14 28.21 -1.48
C LEU A 402 4.56 28.65 -1.82
N GLU A 403 5.51 27.73 -1.90
CA GLU A 403 6.91 28.08 -2.12
C GLU A 403 7.22 28.48 -3.56
N ASN A 404 6.63 27.82 -4.57
CA ASN A 404 6.89 28.15 -5.98
C ASN A 404 6.15 29.41 -6.45
N TYR A 405 4.98 29.70 -5.87
CA TYR A 405 4.13 30.84 -6.26
C TYR A 405 4.21 32.05 -5.32
N GLN A 406 5.17 32.09 -4.40
CA GLN A 406 5.39 33.26 -3.55
C GLN A 406 5.81 34.49 -4.36
N ASN A 407 5.37 35.66 -3.90
CA ASN A 407 5.74 36.97 -4.42
C ASN A 407 6.59 37.73 -3.40
N THR A 408 7.31 38.76 -3.86
CA THR A 408 8.20 39.58 -3.01
C THR A 408 7.48 40.24 -1.83
N ASP A 409 6.19 40.56 -1.97
CA ASP A 409 5.34 41.15 -0.93
C ASP A 409 4.81 40.12 0.10
N GLY A 410 5.15 38.83 -0.05
CA GLY A 410 4.65 37.74 0.79
C GLY A 410 3.28 37.19 0.39
N SER A 411 2.63 37.78 -0.63
CA SER A 411 1.42 37.22 -1.22
C SER A 411 1.74 35.97 -2.04
N ILE A 412 0.76 35.10 -2.24
CA ILE A 412 0.90 33.87 -3.02
C ILE A 412 0.02 33.95 -4.26
N THR A 413 0.61 33.80 -5.45
CA THR A 413 -0.15 33.68 -6.70
C THR A 413 -0.87 32.32 -6.75
N ILE A 414 -2.15 32.31 -7.12
CA ILE A 414 -2.90 31.06 -7.24
C ILE A 414 -2.67 30.48 -8.64
N PRO A 415 -2.21 29.20 -8.76
CA PRO A 415 -2.08 28.52 -10.03
C PRO A 415 -3.36 28.60 -10.85
N GLU A 416 -3.23 28.78 -12.17
CA GLU A 416 -4.39 29.01 -13.04
C GLU A 416 -5.43 27.90 -12.94
N ALA A 417 -5.00 26.64 -12.91
CA ALA A 417 -5.84 25.46 -12.75
C ALA A 417 -6.71 25.45 -11.48
N LEU A 418 -6.31 26.20 -10.44
CA LEU A 418 -7.01 26.25 -9.15
C LEU A 418 -7.96 27.45 -9.02
N ARG A 419 -7.93 28.42 -9.94
CA ARG A 419 -8.68 29.68 -9.78
C ARG A 419 -10.19 29.47 -9.71
N SER A 420 -10.74 28.53 -10.48
CA SER A 420 -12.17 28.19 -10.44
C SER A 420 -12.58 27.67 -9.05
N TYR A 421 -11.82 26.75 -8.47
CA TYR A 421 -12.01 26.21 -7.11
C TYR A 421 -11.79 27.29 -6.02
N MET A 422 -10.94 28.26 -6.31
CA MET A 422 -10.66 29.43 -5.45
C MET A 422 -11.65 30.59 -5.65
N GLY A 423 -12.72 30.40 -6.44
CA GLY A 423 -13.78 31.39 -6.63
C GLY A 423 -13.33 32.59 -7.46
N GLY A 424 -12.48 32.36 -8.45
CA GLY A 424 -11.92 33.38 -9.33
C GLY A 424 -10.76 34.18 -8.73
N LYS A 425 -10.38 33.95 -7.46
CA LYS A 425 -9.21 34.60 -6.86
C LYS A 425 -7.94 34.21 -7.63
N SER A 426 -7.09 35.19 -7.90
CA SER A 426 -5.78 35.00 -8.52
C SER A 426 -4.62 35.09 -7.53
N ARG A 427 -4.87 35.53 -6.29
CA ARG A 427 -3.84 35.76 -5.26
C ARG A 427 -4.39 35.58 -3.84
N ILE A 428 -3.54 35.12 -2.92
CA ILE A 428 -3.77 35.05 -1.47
C ILE A 428 -2.91 36.13 -0.79
N GLY A 429 -3.46 36.80 0.22
CA GLY A 429 -2.75 37.85 0.97
C GLY A 429 -2.89 39.25 0.37
N SER A 430 -3.73 39.45 -0.64
CA SER A 430 -3.98 40.76 -1.29
C SER A 430 -5.02 41.62 -0.56
N GLY A 431 -5.14 41.50 0.77
CA GLY A 431 -6.14 42.21 1.58
C GLY A 431 -5.53 43.16 2.62
N ALA A 432 -5.44 44.44 2.23
CA ALA A 432 -5.22 45.69 2.98
C ALA A 432 -4.06 45.77 4.00
N VAL A 433 -3.01 46.50 3.61
CA VAL A 433 -2.22 47.35 4.51
C VAL A 433 -3.14 48.38 5.16
#